data_AF-A0A1F3TS19-F1
#
_entry.id   AF-A0A1F3TS19-F1
#
_cell.length_a   1.000
_cell.length_b   1.000
_cell.length_c   1.000
_cell.angle_alpha   90.00
_cell.angle_beta   90.00
_cell.angle_gamma   90.00
#
_symmetry.space_group_name_H-M   'P 1'
#
loop_
_entity.id
_entity.type
_entity.pdbx_description
1 polymer ?
#
loop_
_entity_poly.entity_id
_entity_poly.type
_entity_poly.pdbx_seq_one_letter_code
_entity_poly.pdbx_strand_id
1 'polypeptide(L)'
;MLTRTVFAKAILSSLFGIAISSCNSSVQSISNPAAVKADNSITPQIVATRISGPAPLAVLFNASGSTDSSGSDSFNNLTYSFDAGDNNSATYTVSGQLKRRHSGGPLFAYVYETPSTTPYTVKVRVQNSAGQWSEAQIQITVTNPDTVFSGSNTVCVGNPIPTAGAGGCPSGALVRTSLLDGNSYSNKRVLLKRGESFGSLSIDNVATDVIVGAFGTGTAPIVSSLSIGAGAGGSTPAHPTRVAVSDLIVNGDYSGPVSGSDVLVMRLQHNASGNSFFDFGATSTSYWRSNPPGGWSASHFPEPRRLFYFENNISASGAYGALLDSALVGNTFTAQAPAQHAVRIWRAMRTFIGHNDMGRVGDNIRHSLKLHSGGTRDCTQLDTNTLLYGDCTTSKVVIANNSFGHVNNLNDWTVAIRPENTTSAQGIEDVITENNTFIRGGNTSVDLLLVGRRLSDRGNLTSASGSIISNTSGTGTNSCTGYSLTNSWCGPYYLNMPARTPNWP
;
A
#
# COMPACT_ATOMS: atom_id res chain seq x y z
N MET A 1 13.97 -33.08 -49.54
CA MET A 1 14.28 -33.54 -50.90
C MET A 1 14.16 -32.33 -51.82
N LEU A 2 15.29 -31.89 -52.42
CA LEU A 2 15.49 -31.05 -53.63
C LEU A 2 14.67 -29.74 -53.82
N THR A 3 15.15 -28.58 -54.29
CA THR A 3 16.46 -28.01 -54.67
C THR A 3 16.24 -26.50 -54.98
N ARG A 4 17.30 -25.70 -54.90
CA ARG A 4 17.44 -24.25 -55.21
C ARG A 4 17.22 -23.90 -56.69
N THR A 5 16.89 -22.64 -57.02
CA THR A 5 17.58 -21.70 -57.99
C THR A 5 16.92 -20.30 -57.90
N VAL A 6 17.51 -19.24 -57.32
CA VAL A 6 18.33 -18.13 -57.87
C VAL A 6 17.83 -17.43 -59.14
N PHE A 7 17.56 -16.12 -59.05
CA PHE A 7 17.93 -15.12 -60.08
C PHE A 7 18.37 -13.81 -59.43
N ALA A 8 19.59 -13.38 -59.75
CA ALA A 8 20.18 -12.10 -59.40
C ALA A 8 20.05 -11.11 -60.55
N LYS A 9 19.97 -9.81 -60.26
CA LYS A 9 20.31 -8.74 -61.22
C LYS A 9 20.91 -7.56 -60.47
N ALA A 10 22.21 -7.34 -60.70
CA ALA A 10 22.96 -6.16 -60.27
C ALA A 10 23.12 -5.23 -61.47
N ILE A 11 23.02 -3.90 -61.26
CA ILE A 11 23.61 -2.88 -62.13
C ILE A 11 24.23 -1.77 -61.26
N LEU A 12 25.54 -1.59 -61.47
CA LEU A 12 26.50 -0.52 -61.13
C LEU A 12 25.97 0.92 -61.38
N SER A 13 26.57 2.04 -60.98
CA SER A 13 27.60 2.52 -60.04
C SER A 13 27.78 4.00 -60.39
N SER A 14 28.01 4.90 -59.44
CA SER A 14 28.73 6.15 -59.73
C SER A 14 29.58 6.60 -58.55
N LEU A 15 30.86 6.82 -58.85
CA LEU A 15 31.94 7.24 -57.98
C LEU A 15 31.80 8.73 -57.60
N PHE A 16 32.08 9.06 -56.35
CA PHE A 16 32.86 10.25 -55.98
C PHE A 16 33.86 9.85 -54.90
N GLY A 17 35.14 10.06 -55.18
CA GLY A 17 36.25 9.67 -54.32
C GLY A 17 36.48 10.67 -53.19
N ILE A 18 36.79 10.15 -52.00
CA ILE A 18 37.55 10.85 -50.97
C ILE A 18 38.57 9.85 -50.41
N ALA A 19 39.79 10.35 -50.25
CA ALA A 19 41.01 9.65 -49.88
C ALA A 19 40.90 8.83 -48.58
N ILE A 20 41.52 7.65 -48.61
CA ILE A 20 41.78 6.81 -47.45
C ILE A 20 42.85 7.49 -46.61
N SER A 21 42.45 8.16 -45.53
CA SER A 21 43.34 8.51 -44.42
C SER A 21 43.21 7.44 -43.35
N SER A 22 44.32 6.75 -43.08
CA SER A 22 44.43 5.75 -42.01
C SER A 22 44.27 6.42 -40.65
N CYS A 23 43.12 6.26 -40.01
CA CYS A 23 42.98 6.46 -38.57
C CYS A 23 42.80 5.09 -37.90
N ASN A 24 43.79 4.72 -37.09
CA ASN A 24 43.72 3.65 -36.10
C ASN A 24 42.41 3.76 -35.32
N SER A 25 41.46 2.88 -35.64
CA SER A 25 40.34 2.64 -34.74
C SER A 25 40.87 1.67 -33.70
N SER A 26 41.34 2.21 -32.57
CA SER A 26 41.41 1.43 -31.34
C SER A 26 40.05 0.76 -31.18
N VAL A 27 40.00 -0.56 -31.26
CA VAL A 27 38.90 -1.32 -30.68
C VAL A 27 38.98 -1.01 -29.19
N GLN A 28 38.29 0.04 -28.76
CA GLN A 28 37.94 0.17 -27.36
C GLN A 28 37.09 -1.07 -27.10
N SER A 29 37.68 -2.02 -26.37
CA SER A 29 36.91 -3.02 -25.66
C SER A 29 35.82 -2.25 -24.92
N ILE A 30 34.58 -2.36 -25.38
CA ILE A 30 33.44 -1.99 -24.56
C ILE A 30 33.59 -2.95 -23.38
N SER A 31 34.09 -2.42 -22.27
CA SER A 31 34.13 -3.16 -21.02
C SER A 31 32.70 -3.63 -20.79
N ASN A 32 32.49 -4.94 -20.87
CA ASN A 32 31.28 -5.59 -20.42
C ASN A 32 30.92 -4.94 -19.07
N PRO A 33 29.69 -4.42 -18.85
CA PRO A 33 29.34 -3.88 -17.54
C PRO A 33 29.70 -4.93 -16.49
N ALA A 34 30.49 -4.52 -15.50
CA ALA A 34 31.10 -5.41 -14.52
C ALA A 34 30.08 -6.45 -14.03
N ALA A 35 30.48 -7.72 -14.02
CA ALA A 35 29.62 -8.81 -13.58
C ALA A 35 29.08 -8.50 -12.17
N VAL A 36 27.76 -8.32 -12.09
CA VAL A 36 26.96 -8.22 -10.88
C VAL A 36 27.26 -9.43 -9.99
N LYS A 37 27.86 -9.23 -8.81
CA LYS A 37 28.33 -10.31 -7.94
C LYS A 37 27.64 -10.27 -6.58
N ALA A 38 27.31 -11.46 -6.07
CA ALA A 38 27.02 -11.65 -4.65
C ALA A 38 28.25 -11.24 -3.81
N ASP A 39 28.05 -10.41 -2.79
CA ASP A 39 29.12 -9.89 -1.93
C ASP A 39 28.69 -9.78 -0.46
N ASN A 40 29.67 -9.87 0.45
CA ASN A 40 29.48 -9.78 1.89
C ASN A 40 29.47 -8.32 2.40
N SER A 41 29.61 -7.33 1.51
CA SER A 41 29.50 -5.91 1.85
C SER A 41 28.07 -5.50 2.26
N ILE A 42 27.07 -6.26 1.81
CA ILE A 42 25.66 -6.04 2.09
C ILE A 42 25.18 -7.09 3.09
N THR A 43 24.59 -6.62 4.20
CA THR A 43 23.88 -7.47 5.15
C THR A 43 22.38 -7.27 4.95
N PRO A 44 21.72 -8.14 4.17
CA PRO A 44 20.28 -8.04 3.94
C PRO A 44 19.52 -8.47 5.20
N GLN A 45 18.40 -7.80 5.46
CA GLN A 45 17.47 -8.14 6.53
C GLN A 45 16.06 -8.19 5.95
N ILE A 46 15.21 -9.06 6.50
CA ILE A 46 13.78 -9.08 6.22
C ILE A 46 13.03 -9.47 7.48
N VAL A 47 12.08 -8.62 7.87
CA VAL A 47 11.10 -8.92 8.92
C VAL A 47 9.70 -8.84 8.32
N ALA A 48 8.77 -9.61 8.87
CA ALA A 48 7.37 -9.63 8.44
C ALA A 48 6.48 -9.20 9.61
N THR A 49 5.39 -8.48 9.34
CA THR A 49 4.40 -8.14 10.37
C THR A 49 3.78 -9.37 11.01
N ARG A 50 3.66 -10.46 10.24
CA ARG A 50 3.20 -11.79 10.65
C ARG A 50 3.84 -12.86 9.80
N ILE A 51 4.06 -14.04 10.39
CA ILE A 51 4.61 -15.22 9.71
C ILE A 51 3.60 -16.37 9.58
N SER A 52 2.42 -16.24 10.20
CA SER A 52 1.38 -17.27 10.12
C SER A 52 -0.05 -16.73 10.33
N GLY A 53 -1.01 -17.40 9.70
CA GLY A 53 -2.45 -17.18 9.89
C GLY A 53 -3.30 -17.85 8.80
N PRO A 54 -4.65 -17.82 8.95
CA PRO A 54 -5.55 -18.33 7.92
C PRO A 54 -5.53 -17.45 6.67
N ALA A 55 -5.79 -18.03 5.50
CA ALA A 55 -6.08 -17.27 4.29
C ALA A 55 -7.44 -16.55 4.40
N PRO A 56 -7.58 -15.30 3.89
CA PRO A 56 -6.51 -14.47 3.34
C PRO A 56 -5.59 -13.90 4.43
N LEU A 57 -4.26 -13.98 4.22
CA LEU A 57 -3.25 -13.47 5.14
C LEU A 57 -2.50 -12.29 4.53
N ALA A 58 -2.73 -11.08 5.06
CA ALA A 58 -1.98 -9.89 4.68
C ALA A 58 -0.67 -9.78 5.49
N VAL A 59 0.42 -9.45 4.79
CA VAL A 59 1.76 -9.31 5.38
C VAL A 59 2.45 -8.09 4.79
N LEU A 60 3.07 -7.27 5.64
CA LEU A 60 4.06 -6.27 5.23
C LEU A 60 5.45 -6.85 5.53
N PHE A 61 6.29 -6.90 4.51
CA PHE A 61 7.71 -7.20 4.57
C PHE A 61 8.50 -5.91 4.68
N ASN A 62 9.45 -5.89 5.61
CA ASN A 62 10.30 -4.75 5.88
C ASN A 62 11.77 -5.18 5.84
N ALA A 63 12.51 -4.65 4.89
CA ALA A 63 13.94 -4.85 4.71
C ALA A 63 14.78 -3.62 5.09
N SER A 64 14.18 -2.60 5.73
CA SER A 64 14.86 -1.33 6.05
C SER A 64 15.98 -1.45 7.08
N GLY A 65 16.09 -2.60 7.76
CA GLY A 65 17.23 -2.93 8.63
C GLY A 65 18.46 -3.45 7.88
N SER A 66 18.39 -3.58 6.56
CA SER A 66 19.54 -3.99 5.74
C SER A 66 20.63 -2.92 5.80
N THR A 67 21.89 -3.34 5.74
CA THR A 67 23.04 -2.42 5.79
C THR A 67 24.01 -2.70 4.64
N ASP A 68 24.78 -1.66 4.31
CA ASP A 68 25.92 -1.74 3.40
C ASP A 68 27.16 -1.18 4.13
N SER A 69 28.24 -1.97 4.14
CA SER A 69 29.53 -1.62 4.74
C SER A 69 30.15 -0.33 4.18
N SER A 70 29.69 0.14 3.01
CA SER A 70 30.05 1.45 2.45
C SER A 70 29.50 2.65 3.25
N GLY A 71 28.59 2.41 4.19
CA GLY A 71 27.95 3.46 4.99
C GLY A 71 26.83 4.22 4.26
N SER A 72 26.33 3.68 3.14
CA SER A 72 25.23 4.31 2.39
C SER A 72 23.94 4.40 3.22
N ASP A 73 23.16 5.48 3.02
CA ASP A 73 21.79 5.59 3.54
C ASP A 73 20.97 4.42 2.99
N SER A 74 20.88 3.35 3.77
CA SER A 74 20.40 2.06 3.26
C SER A 74 18.93 2.09 2.89
N PHE A 75 18.16 3.01 3.49
CA PHE A 75 16.76 3.20 3.11
C PHE A 75 16.65 3.82 1.72
N ASN A 76 17.34 4.94 1.48
CA ASN A 76 17.18 5.71 0.25
C ASN A 76 18.08 5.21 -0.90
N ASN A 77 19.24 4.64 -0.61
CA ASN A 77 20.30 4.38 -1.60
C ASN A 77 20.44 2.92 -2.05
N LEU A 78 19.86 1.95 -1.34
CA LEU A 78 19.83 0.55 -1.80
C LEU A 78 18.59 0.24 -2.64
N THR A 79 18.72 -0.75 -3.52
CA THR A 79 17.63 -1.34 -4.30
C THR A 79 17.20 -2.63 -3.63
N TYR A 80 15.89 -2.79 -3.43
CA TYR A 80 15.30 -3.98 -2.87
C TYR A 80 14.44 -4.65 -3.94
N SER A 81 14.58 -5.97 -4.13
CA SER A 81 13.75 -6.77 -5.04
C SER A 81 13.14 -7.95 -4.27
N PHE A 82 11.84 -7.88 -4.04
CA PHE A 82 11.06 -8.86 -3.28
C PHE A 82 10.32 -9.84 -4.19
N ASP A 83 10.35 -11.14 -3.85
CA ASP A 83 9.43 -12.13 -4.39
C ASP A 83 8.69 -12.80 -3.21
N ALA A 84 7.36 -12.74 -3.21
CA ALA A 84 6.53 -13.33 -2.16
C ALA A 84 6.56 -14.87 -2.14
N GLY A 85 7.16 -15.52 -3.14
CA GLY A 85 7.23 -16.98 -3.21
C GLY A 85 5.90 -17.67 -3.53
N ASP A 86 4.87 -16.88 -3.84
CA ASP A 86 3.60 -17.36 -4.40
C ASP A 86 3.76 -17.59 -5.92
N ASN A 87 3.02 -18.53 -6.51
CA ASN A 87 3.02 -18.80 -7.94
C ASN A 87 1.97 -17.98 -8.70
N ASN A 88 1.23 -17.11 -8.02
CA ASN A 88 0.24 -16.23 -8.63
C ASN A 88 0.87 -15.33 -9.71
N SER A 89 0.30 -15.36 -10.93
CA SER A 89 0.71 -14.52 -12.06
C SER A 89 -0.16 -13.28 -12.26
N ALA A 90 -1.08 -13.00 -11.33
CA ALA A 90 -1.93 -11.81 -11.38
C ALA A 90 -1.08 -10.54 -11.33
N THR A 91 -1.58 -9.51 -11.99
CA THR A 91 -0.96 -8.19 -12.06
C THR A 91 -1.86 -7.14 -11.42
N TYR A 92 -1.27 -6.01 -11.02
CA TYR A 92 -2.03 -4.82 -10.66
C TYR A 92 -2.45 -4.06 -11.91
N THR A 93 -3.74 -3.77 -12.05
CA THR A 93 -4.29 -2.99 -13.18
C THR A 93 -3.56 -1.67 -13.41
N VAL A 94 -3.24 -0.95 -12.33
CA VAL A 94 -2.62 0.39 -12.39
C VAL A 94 -1.20 0.37 -12.96
N SER A 95 -0.40 -0.63 -12.61
CA SER A 95 1.03 -0.65 -12.92
C SER A 95 1.44 -1.74 -13.93
N GLY A 96 0.58 -2.72 -14.18
CA GLY A 96 0.90 -3.93 -14.94
C GLY A 96 1.89 -4.88 -14.26
N GLN A 97 2.42 -4.55 -13.08
CA GLN A 97 3.39 -5.38 -12.37
C GLN A 97 2.72 -6.58 -11.69
N LEU A 98 3.46 -7.70 -11.59
CA LEU A 98 3.04 -8.90 -10.88
C LEU A 98 2.80 -8.59 -9.40
N LYS A 99 1.66 -9.03 -8.85
CA LYS A 99 1.29 -8.76 -7.46
C LYS A 99 2.30 -9.30 -6.44
N ARG A 100 2.91 -10.45 -6.76
CA ARG A 100 3.86 -11.15 -5.89
C ARG A 100 5.28 -10.55 -5.87
N ARG A 101 5.51 -9.44 -6.57
CA ARG A 101 6.84 -8.90 -6.82
C ARG A 101 6.87 -7.39 -6.61
N HIS A 102 7.92 -6.90 -5.96
CA HIS A 102 8.17 -5.46 -5.83
C HIS A 102 9.66 -5.16 -5.97
N SER A 103 9.98 -4.09 -6.70
CA SER A 103 11.35 -3.57 -6.80
C SER A 103 11.38 -2.08 -6.53
N GLY A 104 12.36 -1.63 -5.74
CA GLY A 104 12.52 -0.23 -5.37
C GLY A 104 12.93 -0.09 -3.91
N GLY A 105 12.02 0.44 -3.09
CA GLY A 105 12.20 0.69 -1.67
C GLY A 105 12.11 -0.57 -0.78
N PRO A 106 12.49 -0.45 0.50
CA PRO A 106 12.65 -1.60 1.41
C PRO A 106 11.34 -2.16 1.98
N LEU A 107 10.18 -1.76 1.47
CA LEU A 107 8.88 -2.19 1.98
C LEU A 107 8.06 -2.82 0.86
N PHE A 108 7.44 -3.95 1.16
CA PHE A 108 6.56 -4.64 0.23
C PHE A 108 5.41 -5.29 1.00
N ALA A 109 4.17 -5.15 0.53
CA ALA A 109 3.02 -5.80 1.14
C ALA A 109 2.35 -6.76 0.17
N TYR A 110 1.91 -7.92 0.68
CA TYR A 110 1.29 -8.98 -0.10
C TYR A 110 0.16 -9.64 0.69
N VAL A 111 -0.85 -10.18 -0.01
CA VAL A 111 -1.92 -10.99 0.57
C VAL A 111 -1.83 -12.40 0.00
N TYR A 112 -1.64 -13.38 0.89
CA TYR A 112 -1.76 -14.79 0.53
C TYR A 112 -3.21 -15.21 0.60
N GLU A 113 -3.84 -15.39 -0.56
CA GLU A 113 -5.26 -15.74 -0.67
C GLU A 113 -5.51 -17.25 -0.65
N THR A 114 -4.49 -18.04 -0.95
CA THR A 114 -4.58 -19.50 -1.02
C THR A 114 -3.85 -20.11 0.18
N PRO A 115 -4.47 -21.05 0.92
CA PRO A 115 -3.76 -21.79 1.94
C PRO A 115 -2.78 -22.78 1.31
N SER A 116 -1.70 -23.11 2.02
CA SER A 116 -0.68 -24.03 1.55
C SER A 116 -0.26 -24.99 2.66
N THR A 117 -0.02 -26.26 2.29
CA THR A 117 0.53 -27.28 3.20
C THR A 117 2.04 -27.12 3.44
N THR A 118 2.72 -26.36 2.58
CA THR A 118 4.13 -25.96 2.73
C THR A 118 4.24 -24.44 2.86
N PRO A 119 5.13 -23.91 3.73
CA PRO A 119 5.31 -22.46 3.84
C PRO A 119 5.75 -21.81 2.52
N TYR A 120 5.23 -20.61 2.25
CA TYR A 120 5.74 -19.76 1.17
C TYR A 120 7.12 -19.23 1.55
N THR A 121 8.08 -19.24 0.61
CA THR A 121 9.43 -18.71 0.84
C THR A 121 9.56 -17.34 0.19
N VAL A 122 9.55 -16.30 1.03
CA VAL A 122 9.72 -14.92 0.60
C VAL A 122 11.22 -14.63 0.51
N LYS A 123 11.64 -13.99 -0.56
CA LYS A 123 13.03 -13.56 -0.75
C LYS A 123 13.10 -12.06 -0.96
N VAL A 124 14.16 -11.43 -0.43
CA VAL A 124 14.57 -10.09 -0.81
C VAL A 124 16.02 -10.09 -1.24
N ARG A 125 16.29 -9.59 -2.45
CA ARG A 125 17.63 -9.22 -2.88
C ARG A 125 17.85 -7.74 -2.58
N VAL A 126 18.96 -7.43 -1.91
CA VAL A 126 19.39 -6.07 -1.60
C VAL A 126 20.64 -5.77 -2.42
N GLN A 127 20.62 -4.67 -3.18
CA GLN A 127 21.69 -4.29 -4.10
C GLN A 127 22.14 -2.85 -3.88
N ASN A 128 23.46 -2.59 -3.88
CA ASN A 128 24.02 -1.25 -3.79
C ASN A 128 24.25 -0.61 -5.18
N SER A 129 24.69 0.65 -5.20
CA SER A 129 24.93 1.40 -6.45
C SER A 129 26.09 0.85 -7.29
N ALA A 130 27.01 0.10 -6.69
CA ALA A 130 28.07 -0.62 -7.40
C ALA A 130 27.58 -1.93 -8.04
N GLY A 131 26.30 -2.28 -7.86
CA GLY A 131 25.70 -3.49 -8.38
C GLY A 131 25.96 -4.75 -7.54
N GLN A 132 26.69 -4.63 -6.43
CA GLN A 132 26.88 -5.73 -5.48
C GLN A 132 25.56 -6.04 -4.79
N TRP A 133 25.29 -7.32 -4.49
CA TRP A 133 24.03 -7.72 -3.86
C TRP A 133 24.20 -8.87 -2.87
N SER A 134 23.20 -9.04 -2.00
CA SER A 134 23.04 -10.19 -1.12
C SER A 134 21.55 -10.45 -0.89
N GLU A 135 21.18 -11.63 -0.38
CA GLU A 135 19.79 -12.06 -0.21
C GLU A 135 19.45 -12.45 1.23
N ALA A 136 18.21 -12.17 1.63
CA ALA A 136 17.60 -12.71 2.83
C ALA A 136 16.26 -13.38 2.48
N GLN A 137 15.83 -14.31 3.33
CA GLN A 137 14.56 -15.01 3.14
C GLN A 137 13.82 -15.23 4.46
N ILE A 138 12.50 -15.36 4.37
CA ILE A 138 11.61 -15.69 5.49
C ILE A 138 10.49 -16.62 5.02
N GLN A 139 9.99 -17.48 5.90
CA GLN A 139 8.90 -18.40 5.61
C GLN A 139 7.56 -17.88 6.14
N ILE A 140 6.49 -18.02 5.34
CA ILE A 140 5.13 -17.65 5.70
C ILE A 140 4.21 -18.87 5.63
N THR A 141 3.56 -19.21 6.74
CA THR A 141 2.63 -20.34 6.85
C THR A 141 1.18 -19.87 6.74
N VAL A 142 0.48 -20.31 5.70
CA VAL A 142 -0.91 -19.89 5.44
C VAL A 142 -1.85 -21.08 5.61
N THR A 143 -2.67 -21.07 6.65
CA THR A 143 -3.55 -22.20 7.00
C THR A 143 -4.90 -22.12 6.29
N ASN A 144 -5.52 -23.28 6.08
CA ASN A 144 -6.85 -23.33 5.47
C ASN A 144 -7.93 -22.75 6.42
N PRO A 145 -8.68 -21.71 6.02
CA PRO A 145 -9.76 -21.16 6.84
C PRO A 145 -10.88 -22.16 7.13
N ASP A 146 -11.14 -23.16 6.26
CA ASP A 146 -12.12 -24.22 6.54
C ASP A 146 -11.71 -25.10 7.74
N THR A 147 -10.40 -25.26 7.95
CA THR A 147 -9.87 -26.02 9.08
C THR A 147 -9.84 -25.16 10.36
N VAL A 148 -9.42 -23.90 10.25
CA VAL A 148 -9.35 -22.98 11.40
C VAL A 148 -10.75 -22.67 11.95
N PHE A 149 -11.73 -22.47 11.07
CA PHE A 149 -13.11 -22.12 11.41
C PHE A 149 -14.08 -23.27 11.13
N SER A 150 -13.72 -24.50 11.51
CA SER A 150 -14.55 -25.68 11.22
C SER A 150 -15.91 -25.67 11.95
N GLY A 151 -16.91 -26.35 11.36
CA GLY A 151 -18.22 -26.53 11.99
C GLY A 151 -18.94 -25.21 12.24
N SER A 152 -19.50 -25.05 13.44
CA SER A 152 -20.25 -23.85 13.84
C SER A 152 -19.40 -22.58 14.05
N ASN A 153 -18.09 -22.65 13.81
CA ASN A 153 -17.23 -21.48 13.69
C ASN A 153 -17.30 -20.84 12.28
N THR A 154 -17.79 -21.57 11.28
CA THR A 154 -18.24 -20.96 10.02
C THR A 154 -19.74 -20.71 10.08
N VAL A 155 -20.16 -19.52 9.67
CA VAL A 155 -21.56 -19.10 9.61
C VAL A 155 -21.91 -18.66 8.19
N CYS A 156 -22.88 -19.30 7.55
CA CYS A 156 -23.43 -18.87 6.26
C CYS A 156 -24.72 -18.09 6.48
N VAL A 157 -24.80 -16.88 5.96
CA VAL A 157 -25.96 -16.00 6.10
C VAL A 157 -26.61 -15.79 4.73
N GLY A 158 -27.90 -16.08 4.62
CA GLY A 158 -28.68 -15.81 3.42
C GLY A 158 -30.19 -16.06 3.57
N ASN A 159 -30.98 -15.61 2.60
CA ASN A 159 -32.43 -15.74 2.59
C ASN A 159 -32.95 -16.27 1.23
N PRO A 160 -33.58 -17.46 1.15
CA PRO A 160 -33.93 -18.36 2.26
C PRO A 160 -32.70 -18.92 2.98
N ILE A 161 -32.92 -19.48 4.18
CA ILE A 161 -31.84 -20.03 5.02
C ILE A 161 -30.94 -20.96 4.19
N PRO A 162 -29.60 -20.79 4.20
CA PRO A 162 -28.71 -21.65 3.44
C PRO A 162 -28.75 -23.10 3.92
N THR A 163 -28.30 -24.03 3.09
CA THR A 163 -28.07 -25.42 3.48
C THR A 163 -26.57 -25.65 3.64
N ALA A 164 -26.13 -26.10 4.82
CA ALA A 164 -24.72 -26.43 5.07
C ALA A 164 -24.24 -27.52 4.10
N GLY A 165 -23.05 -27.34 3.53
CA GLY A 165 -22.49 -28.26 2.54
C GLY A 165 -23.03 -28.10 1.11
N ALA A 166 -23.90 -27.13 0.85
CA ALA A 166 -24.48 -26.90 -0.48
C ALA A 166 -24.30 -25.45 -0.94
N GLY A 167 -24.25 -25.24 -2.26
CA GLY A 167 -24.25 -23.90 -2.86
C GLY A 167 -23.07 -23.01 -2.46
N GLY A 168 -21.94 -23.60 -2.06
CA GLY A 168 -20.76 -22.90 -1.57
C GLY A 168 -20.76 -22.60 -0.07
N CYS A 169 -21.82 -22.92 0.68
CA CYS A 169 -21.77 -22.91 2.14
C CYS A 169 -21.01 -24.15 2.64
N PRO A 170 -19.97 -24.01 3.49
CA PRO A 170 -19.19 -25.16 3.97
C PRO A 170 -20.02 -26.18 4.75
N SER A 171 -19.60 -27.45 4.71
CA SER A 171 -20.24 -28.52 5.48
C SER A 171 -20.08 -28.27 6.98
N GLY A 172 -21.13 -28.55 7.75
CA GLY A 172 -21.15 -28.33 9.21
C GLY A 172 -21.23 -26.85 9.64
N ALA A 173 -21.28 -25.91 8.69
CA ALA A 173 -21.46 -24.49 9.00
C ALA A 173 -22.81 -24.24 9.70
N LEU A 174 -22.82 -23.26 10.61
CA LEU A 174 -24.06 -22.70 11.12
C LEU A 174 -24.74 -21.91 10.00
N VAL A 175 -26.03 -22.11 9.77
CA VAL A 175 -26.81 -21.41 8.74
C VAL A 175 -27.83 -20.48 9.37
N ARG A 176 -27.96 -19.26 8.85
CA ARG A 176 -28.87 -18.23 9.38
C ARG A 176 -29.42 -17.32 8.29
N THR A 177 -30.49 -16.58 8.59
CA THR A 177 -31.08 -15.55 7.72
C THR A 177 -30.66 -14.13 8.08
N SER A 178 -30.05 -13.91 9.25
CA SER A 178 -29.62 -12.60 9.73
C SER A 178 -28.14 -12.57 10.11
N LEU A 179 -27.54 -11.38 9.99
CA LEU A 179 -26.16 -11.10 10.42
C LEU A 179 -25.98 -11.39 11.92
N LEU A 180 -24.73 -11.65 12.31
CA LEU A 180 -24.35 -11.68 13.73
C LEU A 180 -24.34 -10.26 14.30
N ASP A 181 -24.42 -10.17 15.62
CA ASP A 181 -24.42 -8.93 16.40
C ASP A 181 -23.14 -8.77 17.23
N GLY A 182 -22.58 -7.55 17.23
CA GLY A 182 -21.49 -7.13 18.13
C GLY A 182 -20.37 -8.16 18.32
N ASN A 183 -20.31 -8.73 19.52
CA ASN A 183 -19.24 -9.61 20.01
C ASN A 183 -19.32 -11.03 19.41
N SER A 184 -20.44 -11.39 18.81
CA SER A 184 -20.71 -12.73 18.25
C SER A 184 -19.81 -13.08 17.06
N TYR A 185 -19.11 -12.09 16.47
CA TYR A 185 -18.16 -12.30 15.38
C TYR A 185 -16.84 -12.95 15.81
N SER A 186 -16.46 -12.86 17.08
CA SER A 186 -15.15 -13.39 17.53
C SER A 186 -15.01 -14.88 17.26
N ASN A 187 -13.87 -15.28 16.73
CA ASN A 187 -13.56 -16.65 16.33
C ASN A 187 -14.52 -17.21 15.25
N LYS A 188 -15.10 -16.34 14.40
CA LYS A 188 -16.01 -16.72 13.34
C LYS A 188 -15.49 -16.39 11.95
N ARG A 189 -15.77 -17.31 11.03
CA ARG A 189 -15.80 -17.03 9.59
C ARG A 189 -17.26 -16.87 9.16
N VAL A 190 -17.67 -15.65 8.84
CA VAL A 190 -19.01 -15.30 8.40
C VAL A 190 -19.02 -15.12 6.88
N LEU A 191 -19.84 -15.90 6.18
CA LEU A 191 -19.97 -15.87 4.74
C LEU A 191 -21.36 -15.39 4.36
N LEU A 192 -21.43 -14.29 3.62
CA LEU A 192 -22.68 -13.70 3.14
C LEU A 192 -23.00 -14.21 1.74
N LYS A 193 -24.25 -14.58 1.50
CA LYS A 193 -24.66 -15.16 0.22
C LYS A 193 -24.58 -14.11 -0.89
N ARG A 194 -23.89 -14.44 -1.97
CA ARG A 194 -23.81 -13.60 -3.18
C ARG A 194 -25.19 -13.34 -3.77
N GLY A 195 -25.37 -12.15 -4.33
CA GLY A 195 -26.64 -11.68 -4.89
C GLY A 195 -27.65 -11.13 -3.89
N GLU A 196 -27.33 -11.13 -2.59
CA GLU A 196 -28.24 -10.68 -1.54
C GLU A 196 -27.77 -9.38 -0.87
N SER A 197 -28.72 -8.72 -0.19
CA SER A 197 -28.50 -7.50 0.58
C SER A 197 -28.78 -7.74 2.05
N PHE A 198 -27.94 -7.16 2.90
CA PHE A 198 -27.99 -7.27 4.35
C PHE A 198 -28.00 -5.88 5.00
N GLY A 199 -28.35 -5.83 6.27
CA GLY A 199 -28.23 -4.60 7.07
C GLY A 199 -26.77 -4.22 7.34
N SER A 200 -26.57 -3.40 8.37
CA SER A 200 -25.24 -2.93 8.74
C SER A 200 -24.38 -4.07 9.28
N LEU A 201 -23.17 -4.20 8.75
CA LEU A 201 -22.17 -5.12 9.24
C LEU A 201 -21.32 -4.39 10.28
N SER A 202 -21.55 -4.70 11.55
CA SER A 202 -20.83 -4.09 12.68
C SER A 202 -20.02 -5.13 13.44
N ILE A 203 -18.71 -5.11 13.24
CA ILE A 203 -17.75 -5.93 13.98
C ILE A 203 -17.29 -5.12 15.21
N ASP A 204 -17.50 -5.66 16.40
CA ASP A 204 -17.25 -4.97 17.67
C ASP A 204 -15.77 -4.65 17.93
N ASN A 205 -15.51 -3.67 18.81
CA ASN A 205 -14.15 -3.27 19.16
C ASN A 205 -13.37 -4.36 19.92
N VAL A 206 -14.02 -5.36 20.51
CA VAL A 206 -13.29 -6.48 21.15
C VAL A 206 -13.09 -7.68 20.25
N ALA A 207 -13.53 -7.61 18.98
CA ALA A 207 -13.56 -8.76 18.10
C ALA A 207 -12.17 -9.29 17.76
N THR A 208 -11.97 -10.61 17.85
CA THR A 208 -10.71 -11.26 17.47
C THR A 208 -10.96 -12.45 16.57
N ASP A 209 -10.04 -12.72 15.64
CA ASP A 209 -10.12 -13.86 14.71
C ASP A 209 -11.42 -13.88 13.93
N VAL A 210 -11.64 -12.85 13.11
CA VAL A 210 -12.85 -12.69 12.31
C VAL A 210 -12.49 -12.73 10.83
N ILE A 211 -13.20 -13.56 10.06
CA ILE A 211 -13.20 -13.47 8.60
C ILE A 211 -14.63 -13.20 8.16
N VAL A 212 -14.88 -12.12 7.44
CA VAL A 212 -16.13 -11.88 6.73
C VAL A 212 -15.87 -11.92 5.23
N GLY A 213 -16.63 -12.74 4.52
CA GLY A 213 -16.52 -12.88 3.06
C GLY A 213 -17.85 -13.23 2.43
N ALA A 214 -17.79 -13.72 1.19
CA ALA A 214 -18.97 -14.11 0.43
C ALA A 214 -18.95 -15.61 0.07
N PHE A 215 -20.13 -16.21 -0.13
CA PHE A 215 -20.27 -17.56 -0.68
C PHE A 215 -21.32 -17.63 -1.80
N GLY A 216 -21.29 -18.70 -2.57
CA GLY A 216 -22.18 -18.92 -3.72
C GLY A 216 -21.69 -18.19 -4.97
N THR A 217 -22.61 -17.92 -5.89
CA THR A 217 -22.35 -17.33 -7.21
C THR A 217 -23.13 -16.03 -7.39
N GLY A 218 -22.68 -15.15 -8.28
CA GLY A 218 -23.35 -13.89 -8.58
C GLY A 218 -22.59 -12.66 -8.05
N THR A 219 -23.29 -11.54 -7.95
CA THR A 219 -22.71 -10.28 -7.47
C THR A 219 -22.25 -10.39 -6.01
N ALA A 220 -21.27 -9.56 -5.63
CA ALA A 220 -20.88 -9.44 -4.24
C ALA A 220 -22.10 -9.05 -3.36
N PRO A 221 -22.22 -9.63 -2.16
CA PRO A 221 -23.28 -9.27 -1.22
C PRO A 221 -23.18 -7.80 -0.82
N ILE A 222 -24.33 -7.16 -0.63
CA ILE A 222 -24.44 -5.74 -0.27
C ILE A 222 -24.66 -5.63 1.24
N VAL A 223 -23.91 -4.78 1.92
CA VAL A 223 -24.20 -4.34 3.31
C VAL A 223 -24.50 -2.84 3.32
N SER A 224 -25.43 -2.42 4.18
CA SER A 224 -25.83 -1.00 4.25
C SER A 224 -24.75 -0.10 4.82
N SER A 225 -23.85 -0.63 5.65
CA SER A 225 -22.64 0.03 6.14
C SER A 225 -21.66 -1.01 6.70
N LEU A 226 -20.40 -0.62 6.90
CA LEU A 226 -19.38 -1.46 7.52
C LEU A 226 -18.64 -0.69 8.62
N SER A 227 -18.67 -1.22 9.85
CA SER A 227 -17.82 -0.76 10.96
C SER A 227 -16.96 -1.90 11.50
N ILE A 228 -15.68 -1.62 11.71
CA ILE A 228 -14.73 -2.54 12.33
C ILE A 228 -14.16 -1.85 13.57
N GLY A 229 -14.59 -2.26 14.76
CA GLY A 229 -14.15 -1.67 16.02
C GLY A 229 -14.38 -0.16 16.08
N ALA A 230 -15.52 0.31 15.56
CA ALA A 230 -15.94 1.70 15.67
C ALA A 230 -16.46 1.98 17.09
N GLY A 231 -15.95 3.03 17.72
CA GLY A 231 -16.29 3.43 19.09
C GLY A 231 -15.44 2.77 20.17
N ALA A 232 -15.42 3.40 21.36
CA ALA A 232 -14.70 2.93 22.54
C ALA A 232 -15.62 2.61 23.73
N GLY A 233 -16.94 2.62 23.53
CA GLY A 233 -17.93 2.60 24.63
C GLY A 233 -18.11 1.27 25.36
N GLY A 234 -17.23 0.28 25.15
CA GLY A 234 -17.31 -1.02 25.81
C GLY A 234 -16.95 -0.96 27.31
N SER A 235 -17.19 -2.04 28.04
CA SER A 235 -16.71 -2.21 29.43
C SER A 235 -15.25 -2.69 29.51
N THR A 236 -14.61 -2.96 28.38
CA THR A 236 -13.23 -3.45 28.27
C THR A 236 -12.41 -2.69 27.23
N PRO A 237 -11.15 -2.29 27.54
CA PRO A 237 -10.22 -1.68 26.61
C PRO A 237 -9.56 -2.73 25.70
N ALA A 238 -10.39 -3.47 24.96
CA ALA A 238 -9.95 -4.40 23.93
C ALA A 238 -10.19 -3.78 22.54
N HIS A 239 -9.35 -4.19 21.59
CA HIS A 239 -9.32 -3.66 20.23
C HIS A 239 -9.37 -4.78 19.20
N PRO A 240 -9.94 -4.55 18.01
CA PRO A 240 -10.06 -5.57 17.00
C PRO A 240 -8.68 -6.10 16.61
N THR A 241 -8.57 -7.43 16.56
CA THR A 241 -7.34 -8.12 16.16
C THR A 241 -7.62 -9.23 15.17
N ARG A 242 -6.84 -9.29 14.09
CA ARG A 242 -6.96 -10.35 13.07
C ARG A 242 -8.38 -10.39 12.48
N VAL A 243 -8.81 -9.25 11.93
CA VAL A 243 -10.09 -9.10 11.25
C VAL A 243 -9.85 -8.99 9.75
N ALA A 244 -10.44 -9.86 8.94
CA ALA A 244 -10.43 -9.75 7.50
C ALA A 244 -11.86 -9.58 6.98
N VAL A 245 -12.09 -8.59 6.13
CA VAL A 245 -13.35 -8.38 5.42
C VAL A 245 -13.05 -8.30 3.93
N SER A 246 -13.70 -9.14 3.13
CA SER A 246 -13.50 -9.15 1.68
C SER A 246 -14.74 -9.39 0.85
N ASP A 247 -14.66 -8.98 -0.42
CA ASP A 247 -15.60 -9.35 -1.48
C ASP A 247 -17.04 -8.87 -1.23
N LEU A 248 -17.21 -7.66 -0.67
CA LEU A 248 -18.51 -7.05 -0.36
C LEU A 248 -18.73 -5.74 -1.13
N ILE A 249 -20.00 -5.36 -1.29
CA ILE A 249 -20.41 -4.01 -1.65
C ILE A 249 -20.89 -3.29 -0.38
N VAL A 250 -20.40 -2.08 -0.13
CA VAL A 250 -20.80 -1.24 1.02
C VAL A 250 -21.48 0.02 0.48
N ASN A 251 -22.78 0.17 0.73
CA ASN A 251 -23.57 1.30 0.20
C ASN A 251 -23.67 2.52 1.14
N GLY A 252 -23.14 2.41 2.35
CA GLY A 252 -23.05 3.50 3.32
C GLY A 252 -21.64 3.65 3.84
N ASP A 253 -21.49 4.25 5.01
CA ASP A 253 -20.16 4.58 5.54
C ASP A 253 -19.30 3.33 5.84
N TYR A 254 -18.01 3.49 5.61
CA TYR A 254 -16.97 2.62 6.15
C TYR A 254 -16.25 3.32 7.32
N SER A 255 -16.32 2.71 8.50
CA SER A 255 -15.56 3.13 9.68
C SER A 255 -14.52 2.08 10.03
N GLY A 256 -13.26 2.44 9.82
CA GLY A 256 -12.11 1.66 10.29
C GLY A 256 -11.95 1.68 11.81
N PRO A 257 -11.01 0.87 12.33
CA PRO A 257 -10.81 0.73 13.76
C PRO A 257 -10.31 2.00 14.42
N VAL A 258 -10.90 2.34 15.56
CA VAL A 258 -10.38 3.38 16.46
C VAL A 258 -8.96 3.04 16.92
N SER A 259 -8.74 1.77 17.22
CA SER A 259 -7.48 1.18 17.65
C SER A 259 -7.55 -0.31 17.31
N GLY A 260 -6.42 -1.01 17.29
CA GLY A 260 -6.38 -2.44 16.95
C GLY A 260 -5.21 -2.82 16.06
N SER A 261 -5.19 -4.08 15.64
CA SER A 261 -4.13 -4.55 14.76
C SER A 261 -4.54 -5.68 13.83
N ASP A 262 -3.82 -5.82 12.73
CA ASP A 262 -4.00 -6.92 11.77
C ASP A 262 -5.41 -6.92 11.18
N VAL A 263 -5.82 -5.77 10.62
CA VAL A 263 -7.09 -5.61 9.92
C VAL A 263 -6.83 -5.61 8.42
N LEU A 264 -7.50 -6.51 7.69
CA LEU A 264 -7.49 -6.60 6.24
C LEU A 264 -8.86 -6.21 5.70
N VAL A 265 -8.87 -5.26 4.78
CA VAL A 265 -10.04 -4.87 4.00
C VAL A 265 -9.67 -5.00 2.51
N MET A 266 -10.32 -5.92 1.82
CA MET A 266 -9.90 -6.29 0.47
C MET A 266 -11.07 -6.46 -0.49
N ARG A 267 -10.93 -5.97 -1.73
CA ARG A 267 -11.96 -6.07 -2.77
C ARG A 267 -13.34 -5.60 -2.31
N LEU A 268 -13.37 -4.54 -1.51
CA LEU A 268 -14.60 -3.81 -1.24
C LEU A 268 -14.95 -2.91 -2.41
N GLN A 269 -16.22 -2.89 -2.77
CA GLN A 269 -16.80 -1.82 -3.55
C GLN A 269 -17.58 -0.89 -2.62
N HIS A 270 -16.99 0.25 -2.28
CA HIS A 270 -17.63 1.27 -1.44
C HIS A 270 -18.35 2.28 -2.33
N ASN A 271 -19.69 2.24 -2.29
CA ASN A 271 -20.63 3.04 -3.08
C ASN A 271 -21.45 3.98 -2.18
N ALA A 272 -20.88 4.48 -1.10
CA ALA A 272 -21.57 5.48 -0.29
C ALA A 272 -21.93 6.70 -1.15
N SER A 273 -22.99 7.41 -0.81
CA SER A 273 -23.45 8.60 -1.53
C SER A 273 -23.41 9.83 -0.63
N GLY A 274 -23.17 11.01 -1.22
CA GLY A 274 -23.14 12.27 -0.48
C GLY A 274 -21.82 12.48 0.27
N ASN A 275 -21.88 13.16 1.41
CA ASN A 275 -20.71 13.48 2.24
C ASN A 275 -20.25 12.26 3.06
N SER A 276 -19.74 11.24 2.37
CA SER A 276 -19.28 9.98 2.95
C SER A 276 -17.76 9.93 2.98
N PHE A 277 -17.18 9.28 4.00
CA PHE A 277 -15.74 9.17 4.13
C PHE A 277 -15.30 7.73 4.32
N PHE A 278 -14.11 7.41 3.81
CA PHE A 278 -13.48 6.12 4.03
C PHE A 278 -12.39 6.26 5.08
N ASP A 279 -12.67 5.83 6.31
CA ASP A 279 -11.76 5.95 7.44
C ASP A 279 -10.80 4.75 7.50
N PHE A 280 -9.52 4.95 7.17
CA PHE A 280 -8.47 3.92 7.33
C PHE A 280 -8.20 3.53 8.79
N GLY A 281 -8.83 4.20 9.74
CA GLY A 281 -8.63 4.06 11.16
C GLY A 281 -7.90 5.26 11.77
N ALA A 282 -7.92 5.25 13.09
CA ALA A 282 -7.25 6.20 13.97
C ALA A 282 -7.82 7.62 14.07
N THR A 283 -8.94 7.89 13.40
CA THR A 283 -9.50 9.24 13.32
C THR A 283 -10.04 9.73 14.65
N SER A 284 -10.63 8.80 15.39
CA SER A 284 -11.19 9.03 16.71
C SER A 284 -10.26 8.59 17.84
N THR A 285 -9.10 7.98 17.59
CA THR A 285 -8.18 7.58 18.67
C THR A 285 -7.78 8.78 19.54
N SER A 286 -7.51 9.92 18.90
CA SER A 286 -7.21 11.18 19.60
C SER A 286 -8.36 11.61 20.51
N TYR A 287 -9.59 11.52 20.01
CA TYR A 287 -10.79 11.86 20.78
C TYR A 287 -10.93 10.95 22.00
N TRP A 288 -10.80 9.63 21.83
CA TRP A 288 -10.97 8.65 22.90
C TRP A 288 -9.83 8.64 23.92
N ARG A 289 -8.62 9.06 23.55
CA ARG A 289 -7.54 9.31 24.51
C ARG A 289 -7.79 10.55 25.37
N SER A 290 -8.34 11.60 24.79
CA SER A 290 -8.67 12.84 25.50
C SER A 290 -9.95 12.73 26.32
N ASN A 291 -10.86 11.85 25.90
CA ASN A 291 -12.15 11.61 26.55
C ASN A 291 -12.34 10.10 26.80
N PRO A 292 -11.46 9.47 27.59
CA PRO A 292 -11.54 8.04 27.80
C PRO A 292 -12.81 7.70 28.61
N PRO A 293 -13.64 6.76 28.14
CA PRO A 293 -14.81 6.33 28.89
C PRO A 293 -14.38 5.48 30.11
N GLY A 294 -15.28 5.37 31.10
CA GLY A 294 -15.16 4.34 32.15
C GLY A 294 -13.91 4.41 33.05
N GLY A 295 -13.26 5.58 33.17
CA GLY A 295 -12.05 5.73 34.01
C GLY A 295 -10.77 5.18 33.39
N TRP A 296 -10.75 4.90 32.09
CA TRP A 296 -9.55 4.43 31.40
C TRP A 296 -8.53 5.55 31.20
N SER A 297 -7.25 5.16 31.11
CA SER A 297 -6.16 6.05 30.68
C SER A 297 -6.00 6.02 29.15
N ALA A 298 -5.35 7.05 28.60
CA ALA A 298 -5.03 7.14 27.18
C ALA A 298 -4.17 5.97 26.62
N SER A 299 -3.42 5.26 27.48
CA SER A 299 -2.67 4.05 27.10
C SER A 299 -3.56 2.88 26.67
N HIS A 300 -4.85 2.92 27.00
CA HIS A 300 -5.83 1.93 26.56
C HIS A 300 -6.24 2.09 25.10
N PHE A 301 -5.80 3.14 24.42
CA PHE A 301 -6.07 3.37 23.01
C PHE A 301 -4.75 3.43 22.25
N PRO A 302 -4.05 2.29 22.05
CA PRO A 302 -2.84 2.30 21.23
C PRO A 302 -3.18 2.76 19.81
N GLU A 303 -2.17 3.22 19.08
CA GLU A 303 -2.35 3.53 17.67
C GLU A 303 -2.76 2.26 16.90
N PRO A 304 -3.78 2.33 16.03
CA PRO A 304 -4.07 1.21 15.17
C PRO A 304 -2.90 1.00 14.19
N ARG A 305 -2.57 -0.26 13.95
CA ARG A 305 -1.40 -0.66 13.17
C ARG A 305 -1.69 -1.91 12.35
N ARG A 306 -0.90 -2.18 11.31
CA ARG A 306 -1.10 -3.36 10.45
C ARG A 306 -2.50 -3.37 9.86
N LEU A 307 -2.84 -2.23 9.27
CA LEU A 307 -4.09 -2.00 8.54
C LEU A 307 -3.78 -2.14 7.05
N PHE A 308 -4.43 -3.11 6.42
CA PHE A 308 -4.16 -3.52 5.06
C PHE A 308 -5.39 -3.27 4.21
N TYR A 309 -5.26 -2.39 3.22
CA TYR A 309 -6.32 -2.06 2.27
C TYR A 309 -5.89 -2.49 0.88
N PHE A 310 -6.48 -3.56 0.36
CA PHE A 310 -6.09 -4.19 -0.90
C PHE A 310 -7.21 -4.16 -1.93
N GLU A 311 -6.94 -3.61 -3.11
CA GLU A 311 -7.80 -3.76 -4.28
C GLU A 311 -9.26 -3.31 -4.08
N ASN A 312 -9.45 -2.29 -3.25
CA ASN A 312 -10.76 -1.71 -3.01
C ASN A 312 -11.09 -0.67 -4.08
N ASN A 313 -12.36 -0.61 -4.48
CA ASN A 313 -12.92 0.50 -5.24
C ASN A 313 -13.65 1.42 -4.26
N ILE A 314 -13.05 2.58 -3.99
CA ILE A 314 -13.48 3.50 -2.94
C ILE A 314 -14.08 4.73 -3.61
N SER A 315 -15.40 4.86 -3.53
CA SER A 315 -16.12 6.08 -3.90
C SER A 315 -16.54 6.81 -2.63
N ALA A 316 -15.92 7.96 -2.36
CA ALA A 316 -16.15 8.75 -1.14
C ALA A 316 -15.79 10.23 -1.36
N SER A 317 -16.22 11.11 -0.45
CA SER A 317 -15.75 12.51 -0.38
C SER A 317 -14.25 12.60 -0.09
N GLY A 318 -13.70 11.61 0.62
CA GLY A 318 -12.26 11.44 0.81
C GLY A 318 -11.95 10.22 1.66
N ALA A 319 -10.69 9.77 1.64
CA ALA A 319 -10.19 8.73 2.51
C ALA A 319 -9.09 9.27 3.43
N TYR A 320 -9.13 8.91 4.71
CA TYR A 320 -8.20 9.47 5.70
C TYR A 320 -7.85 8.52 6.83
N GLY A 321 -6.75 8.82 7.53
CA GLY A 321 -6.40 8.12 8.77
C GLY A 321 -4.91 8.09 9.05
N ALA A 322 -4.49 7.10 9.83
CA ALA A 322 -3.11 6.81 10.16
C ALA A 322 -2.72 5.39 9.73
N LEU A 323 -1.49 5.23 9.27
CA LEU A 323 -1.01 3.95 8.73
C LEU A 323 0.34 3.60 9.37
N LEU A 324 0.34 2.64 10.30
CA LEU A 324 1.55 2.19 11.00
C LEU A 324 1.73 0.70 10.74
N ASP A 325 2.88 0.25 10.22
CA ASP A 325 3.07 -1.13 9.75
C ASP A 325 2.01 -1.58 8.74
N SER A 326 1.51 -0.64 7.94
CA SER A 326 0.28 -0.76 7.15
C SER A 326 0.55 -0.70 5.65
N ALA A 327 -0.47 -1.03 4.84
CA ALA A 327 -0.37 -0.88 3.40
C ALA A 327 -1.67 -0.46 2.71
N LEU A 328 -1.55 0.39 1.70
CA LEU A 328 -2.58 0.70 0.71
C LEU A 328 -2.11 0.16 -0.64
N VAL A 329 -2.72 -0.90 -1.15
CA VAL A 329 -2.23 -1.57 -2.35
C VAL A 329 -3.32 -1.84 -3.38
N GLY A 330 -3.14 -1.39 -4.61
CA GLY A 330 -4.06 -1.75 -5.70
C GLY A 330 -5.44 -1.09 -5.64
N ASN A 331 -5.66 -0.09 -4.79
CA ASN A 331 -6.98 0.53 -4.62
C ASN A 331 -7.25 1.59 -5.69
N THR A 332 -8.53 1.82 -5.99
CA THR A 332 -9.00 2.94 -6.82
C THR A 332 -9.80 3.90 -5.94
N PHE A 333 -9.47 5.20 -6.01
CA PHE A 333 -10.15 6.26 -5.28
C PHE A 333 -10.90 7.18 -6.25
N THR A 334 -12.22 7.16 -6.18
CA THR A 334 -13.12 7.99 -6.97
C THR A 334 -13.72 9.09 -6.08
N ALA A 335 -13.48 10.36 -6.43
CA ALA A 335 -14.01 11.47 -5.65
C ALA A 335 -15.51 11.70 -5.88
N GLN A 336 -16.23 11.87 -4.77
CA GLN A 336 -17.61 12.32 -4.71
C GLN A 336 -17.72 13.72 -4.12
N ALA A 337 -18.75 14.47 -4.52
CA ALA A 337 -19.02 15.80 -3.97
C ALA A 337 -19.68 15.73 -2.58
N PRO A 338 -19.28 16.58 -1.60
CA PRO A 338 -18.19 17.54 -1.67
C PRO A 338 -16.84 16.82 -1.59
N ALA A 339 -15.97 17.04 -2.57
CA ALA A 339 -14.72 16.28 -2.67
C ALA A 339 -13.61 16.97 -1.86
N GLN A 340 -12.87 16.16 -1.08
CA GLN A 340 -11.71 16.53 -0.28
C GLN A 340 -10.43 16.05 -0.99
N HIS A 341 -9.38 15.74 -0.23
CA HIS A 341 -8.26 14.94 -0.75
C HIS A 341 -8.77 13.55 -1.11
N ALA A 342 -8.24 12.94 -2.18
CA ALA A 342 -8.55 11.54 -2.45
C ALA A 342 -8.05 10.67 -1.31
N VAL A 343 -6.79 10.87 -0.90
CA VAL A 343 -6.19 10.25 0.28
C VAL A 343 -5.46 11.30 1.13
N ARG A 344 -5.78 11.33 2.43
CA ARG A 344 -5.06 12.14 3.42
C ARG A 344 -4.59 11.29 4.59
N ILE A 345 -3.28 11.12 4.70
CA ILE A 345 -2.65 10.35 5.78
C ILE A 345 -2.01 11.34 6.76
N TRP A 346 -2.44 11.27 8.01
CA TRP A 346 -2.00 12.21 9.04
C TRP A 346 -0.68 11.83 9.67
N ARG A 347 -0.36 10.54 9.64
CA ARG A 347 0.90 9.97 10.10
C ARG A 347 1.10 8.61 9.43
N ALA A 348 2.34 8.32 9.07
CA ALA A 348 2.68 7.01 8.55
C ALA A 348 4.02 6.52 9.10
N MET A 349 4.09 5.24 9.46
CA MET A 349 5.36 4.63 9.83
C MET A 349 5.46 3.22 9.30
N ARG A 350 6.56 2.90 8.60
CA ARG A 350 6.74 1.58 7.95
C ARG A 350 5.52 1.25 7.10
N THR A 351 5.24 2.10 6.12
CA THR A 351 4.01 2.04 5.31
C THR A 351 4.31 1.91 3.84
N PHE A 352 3.62 0.99 3.18
CA PHE A 352 3.70 0.79 1.73
C PHE A 352 2.43 1.29 1.04
N ILE A 353 2.57 2.23 0.13
CA ILE A 353 1.48 2.80 -0.68
C ILE A 353 1.80 2.46 -2.13
N GLY A 354 1.23 1.37 -2.63
CA GLY A 354 1.63 0.75 -3.89
C GLY A 354 0.48 0.60 -4.89
N HIS A 355 0.71 0.87 -6.17
CA HIS A 355 -0.20 0.41 -7.23
C HIS A 355 -1.64 0.96 -7.14
N ASN A 356 -1.86 2.09 -6.46
CA ASN A 356 -3.18 2.70 -6.34
C ASN A 356 -3.45 3.70 -7.46
N ASP A 357 -4.72 3.91 -7.78
CA ASP A 357 -5.20 5.00 -8.61
C ASP A 357 -5.90 6.06 -7.74
N MET A 358 -5.28 7.24 -7.62
CA MET A 358 -5.75 8.37 -6.80
C MET A 358 -6.03 9.58 -7.68
N GLY A 359 -7.02 9.43 -8.57
CA GLY A 359 -7.21 10.34 -9.69
C GLY A 359 -7.86 11.68 -9.36
N ARG A 360 -9.10 11.67 -8.87
CA ARG A 360 -9.95 12.87 -8.83
C ARG A 360 -9.93 13.54 -7.45
N VAL A 361 -9.87 14.87 -7.42
CA VAL A 361 -10.02 15.69 -6.18
C VAL A 361 -11.03 16.81 -6.39
N GLY A 362 -11.48 17.43 -5.30
CA GLY A 362 -12.68 18.28 -5.33
C GLY A 362 -12.53 19.74 -5.68
N ASP A 363 -11.33 20.30 -5.55
CA ASP A 363 -11.10 21.74 -5.68
C ASP A 363 -9.63 22.03 -6.04
N ASN A 364 -9.23 23.31 -5.95
CA ASN A 364 -7.88 23.76 -6.29
C ASN A 364 -6.83 23.59 -5.17
N ILE A 365 -7.24 23.27 -3.94
CA ILE A 365 -6.35 23.19 -2.75
C ILE A 365 -6.13 21.74 -2.27
N ARG A 366 -6.98 20.80 -2.68
CA ARG A 366 -6.89 19.38 -2.32
C ARG A 366 -5.92 18.63 -3.23
N HIS A 367 -5.53 17.44 -2.78
CA HIS A 367 -4.42 16.68 -3.33
C HIS A 367 -4.86 15.23 -3.53
N SER A 368 -4.33 14.56 -4.54
CA SER A 368 -4.53 13.12 -4.72
C SER A 368 -3.97 12.36 -3.52
N LEU A 369 -2.79 12.76 -3.06
CA LEU A 369 -2.22 12.29 -1.80
C LEU A 369 -1.69 13.48 -0.99
N LYS A 370 -2.18 13.59 0.25
CA LYS A 370 -1.59 14.44 1.28
C LYS A 370 -1.03 13.54 2.38
N LEU A 371 0.29 13.54 2.52
CA LEU A 371 1.00 12.89 3.63
C LEU A 371 1.59 13.99 4.51
N HIS A 372 1.23 13.95 5.80
CA HIS A 372 1.90 14.76 6.82
C HIS A 372 2.29 13.88 7.99
N SER A 373 2.60 14.51 9.12
CA SER A 373 3.07 13.86 10.33
C SER A 373 2.26 14.29 11.53
N GLY A 374 2.39 13.54 12.63
CA GLY A 374 1.91 13.98 13.93
C GLY A 374 2.83 15.04 14.53
N GLY A 375 4.14 14.78 14.53
CA GLY A 375 5.14 15.69 15.09
C GLY A 375 6.58 15.28 14.77
N THR A 376 7.52 15.54 15.69
CA THR A 376 8.97 15.32 15.50
C THR A 376 9.59 14.25 16.42
N ARG A 377 8.77 13.56 17.23
CA ARG A 377 9.21 12.49 18.12
C ARG A 377 9.49 11.22 17.33
N ASP A 378 10.56 10.51 17.68
CA ASP A 378 10.80 9.16 17.18
C ASP A 378 9.81 8.18 17.83
N CYS A 379 9.07 7.45 17.01
CA CYS A 379 8.09 6.46 17.44
C CYS A 379 8.40 5.06 16.90
N THR A 380 9.67 4.80 16.55
CA THR A 380 10.10 3.47 16.11
C THR A 380 9.80 2.36 17.13
N GLN A 381 9.64 2.71 18.42
CA GLN A 381 9.25 1.84 19.56
C GLN A 381 7.74 1.79 19.86
N LEU A 382 6.87 1.88 18.85
CA LEU A 382 5.40 1.72 19.01
C LEU A 382 4.93 0.31 19.42
N ASP A 383 5.84 -0.55 19.90
CA ASP A 383 5.55 -1.83 20.54
C ASP A 383 5.17 -1.69 22.02
N THR A 384 5.38 -0.53 22.64
CA THR A 384 4.98 -0.26 24.02
C THR A 384 3.70 0.58 24.06
N ASN A 385 2.68 0.12 24.80
CA ASN A 385 1.39 0.79 25.06
C ASN A 385 1.51 2.18 25.74
N THR A 386 2.69 2.78 25.77
CA THR A 386 3.04 3.99 26.52
C THR A 386 3.17 5.24 25.63
N LEU A 387 3.17 5.10 24.30
CA LEU A 387 3.29 6.25 23.41
C LEU A 387 1.95 6.99 23.27
N LEU A 388 1.82 8.03 24.09
CA LEU A 388 0.73 9.00 24.10
C LEU A 388 0.92 10.03 22.99
N TYR A 389 -0.06 10.09 22.09
CA TYR A 389 -0.36 11.16 21.13
C TYR A 389 0.78 11.63 20.19
N GLY A 390 0.48 11.56 18.90
CA GLY A 390 0.34 12.75 18.04
C GLY A 390 1.57 13.57 17.70
N ASP A 391 2.74 13.32 18.30
CA ASP A 391 4.00 13.95 17.90
C ASP A 391 4.88 12.99 17.09
N CYS A 392 4.37 11.83 16.70
CA CYS A 392 5.17 10.85 15.97
C CYS A 392 5.56 11.39 14.59
N THR A 393 6.84 11.26 14.30
CA THR A 393 7.43 11.52 12.99
C THR A 393 6.86 10.52 11.99
N THR A 394 6.45 11.01 10.81
CA THR A 394 6.19 10.14 9.67
C THR A 394 7.54 9.66 9.13
N SER A 395 7.78 8.34 9.17
CA SER A 395 9.09 7.76 8.89
C SER A 395 9.01 6.40 8.20
N LYS A 396 9.95 6.11 7.30
CA LYS A 396 10.04 4.83 6.57
C LYS A 396 8.78 4.56 5.74
N VAL A 397 8.52 5.40 4.74
CA VAL A 397 7.35 5.25 3.84
C VAL A 397 7.81 5.01 2.41
N VAL A 398 7.21 4.03 1.73
CA VAL A 398 7.44 3.76 0.30
C VAL A 398 6.15 4.00 -0.46
N ILE A 399 6.19 4.92 -1.43
CA ILE A 399 5.08 5.31 -2.30
C ILE A 399 5.49 4.94 -3.73
N ALA A 400 5.02 3.78 -4.21
CA ALA A 400 5.54 3.17 -5.42
C ALA A 400 4.46 2.80 -6.46
N ASN A 401 4.72 3.04 -7.74
CA ASN A 401 3.90 2.52 -8.85
C ASN A 401 2.43 2.96 -8.83
N ASN A 402 2.10 4.12 -8.23
CA ASN A 402 0.75 4.67 -8.19
C ASN A 402 0.48 5.56 -9.40
N SER A 403 -0.80 5.77 -9.71
CA SER A 403 -1.30 6.86 -10.56
C SER A 403 -1.89 7.95 -9.67
N PHE A 404 -1.45 9.20 -9.85
CA PHE A 404 -1.95 10.35 -9.10
C PHE A 404 -2.46 11.42 -10.05
N GLY A 405 -3.61 11.99 -9.73
CA GLY A 405 -4.17 13.12 -10.47
C GLY A 405 -5.05 12.69 -11.65
N HIS A 406 -5.67 13.66 -12.30
CA HIS A 406 -6.58 13.43 -13.42
C HIS A 406 -6.57 14.66 -14.34
N VAL A 407 -6.82 14.48 -15.64
CA VAL A 407 -6.79 15.59 -16.62
C VAL A 407 -7.83 16.68 -16.35
N ASN A 408 -8.90 16.34 -15.62
CA ASN A 408 -9.98 17.25 -15.24
C ASN A 408 -9.78 17.88 -13.85
N ASN A 409 -8.65 17.61 -13.19
CA ASN A 409 -8.37 18.18 -11.90
C ASN A 409 -8.06 19.68 -12.01
N LEU A 410 -8.42 20.44 -10.96
CA LEU A 410 -8.22 21.89 -10.88
C LEU A 410 -7.20 22.30 -9.82
N ASN A 411 -6.61 21.33 -9.10
CA ASN A 411 -5.58 21.56 -8.09
C ASN A 411 -4.25 21.99 -8.67
N ASP A 412 -3.60 22.90 -7.94
CA ASP A 412 -2.30 23.47 -8.31
C ASP A 412 -1.15 22.45 -8.16
N TRP A 413 -1.28 21.51 -7.20
CA TRP A 413 -0.31 20.43 -6.95
C TRP A 413 -0.97 19.05 -6.85
N THR A 414 -0.31 17.98 -7.30
CA THR A 414 -0.90 16.62 -7.27
C THR A 414 -0.70 15.92 -5.93
N VAL A 415 0.55 15.86 -5.45
CA VAL A 415 0.92 15.17 -4.20
C VAL A 415 1.71 16.12 -3.30
N ALA A 416 1.39 16.13 -2.00
CA ALA A 416 2.19 16.85 -1.01
C ALA A 416 2.58 15.95 0.16
N ILE A 417 3.89 15.86 0.36
CA ILE A 417 4.54 15.20 1.48
C ILE A 417 5.23 16.31 2.27
N ARG A 418 4.48 16.90 3.19
CA ARG A 418 4.88 18.09 3.94
C ARG A 418 4.05 18.25 5.21
N PRO A 419 4.51 19.05 6.20
CA PRO A 419 3.69 19.46 7.32
C PRO A 419 2.29 19.90 6.90
N GLU A 420 1.30 19.65 7.75
CA GLU A 420 -0.08 20.04 7.54
C GLU A 420 -0.20 21.54 7.27
N ASN A 421 0.47 22.33 8.09
CA ASN A 421 0.45 23.79 8.06
C ASN A 421 1.83 24.33 8.45
N THR A 422 1.93 25.66 8.55
CA THR A 422 3.19 26.36 8.86
C THR A 422 3.42 26.55 10.36
N THR A 423 2.45 26.22 11.21
CA THR A 423 2.49 26.48 12.66
C THR A 423 2.79 25.25 13.50
N SER A 424 2.43 24.04 13.05
CA SER A 424 2.73 22.78 13.73
C SER A 424 4.09 22.21 13.33
N ALA A 425 4.86 21.76 14.33
CA ALA A 425 6.15 21.11 14.12
C ALA A 425 5.94 19.65 13.75
N GLN A 426 5.91 19.33 12.45
CA GLN A 426 5.60 18.00 11.92
C GLN A 426 6.77 17.44 11.10
N GLY A 427 7.58 16.58 11.72
CA GLY A 427 8.74 15.95 11.10
C GLY A 427 8.35 14.84 10.14
N ILE A 428 8.92 14.87 8.94
CA ILE A 428 8.79 13.82 7.93
C ILE A 428 10.19 13.40 7.52
N GLU A 429 10.44 12.09 7.50
CA GLU A 429 11.73 11.55 7.10
C GLU A 429 11.63 10.21 6.40
N ASP A 430 12.68 9.83 5.67
CA ASP A 430 12.80 8.51 5.05
C ASP A 430 11.55 8.12 4.25
N VAL A 431 11.25 8.94 3.25
CA VAL A 431 10.13 8.70 2.33
C VAL A 431 10.68 8.53 0.93
N ILE A 432 10.31 7.43 0.28
CA ILE A 432 10.62 7.15 -1.12
C ILE A 432 9.34 7.32 -1.93
N THR A 433 9.36 8.23 -2.88
CA THR A 433 8.36 8.36 -3.95
C THR A 433 8.98 7.86 -5.24
N GLU A 434 8.53 6.72 -5.76
CA GLU A 434 9.15 6.09 -6.92
C GLU A 434 8.18 5.48 -7.95
N ASN A 435 8.59 5.52 -9.22
CA ASN A 435 7.88 4.87 -10.32
C ASN A 435 6.38 5.20 -10.42
N ASN A 436 5.95 6.34 -9.88
CA ASN A 436 4.56 6.81 -9.95
C ASN A 436 4.34 7.58 -11.26
N THR A 437 3.08 7.66 -11.69
CA THR A 437 2.65 8.53 -12.79
C THR A 437 1.81 9.69 -12.23
N PHE A 438 2.25 10.92 -12.46
CA PHE A 438 1.51 12.14 -12.13
C PHE A 438 0.75 12.65 -13.36
N ILE A 439 -0.56 12.73 -13.29
CA ILE A 439 -1.45 13.21 -14.36
C ILE A 439 -1.86 14.64 -14.04
N ARG A 440 -1.39 15.60 -14.83
CA ARG A 440 -1.71 17.02 -14.65
C ARG A 440 -3.10 17.36 -15.18
N GLY A 441 -3.83 18.15 -14.40
CA GLY A 441 -5.00 18.88 -14.86
C GLY A 441 -4.62 20.24 -15.45
N GLY A 442 -5.62 21.02 -15.86
CA GLY A 442 -5.41 22.32 -16.54
C GLY A 442 -4.66 23.37 -15.71
N ASN A 443 -4.75 23.30 -14.38
CA ASN A 443 -4.11 24.23 -13.45
C ASN A 443 -2.89 23.64 -12.72
N THR A 444 -2.62 22.34 -12.90
CA THR A 444 -1.61 21.64 -12.11
C THR A 444 -0.21 22.00 -12.60
N SER A 445 0.57 22.64 -11.73
CA SER A 445 1.94 23.10 -12.01
C SER A 445 3.01 22.35 -11.22
N VAL A 446 2.62 21.68 -10.12
CA VAL A 446 3.51 20.90 -9.25
C VAL A 446 3.03 19.45 -9.16
N ASP A 447 3.89 18.50 -9.49
CA ASP A 447 3.55 17.08 -9.38
C ASP A 447 3.73 16.60 -7.94
N LEU A 448 4.86 16.95 -7.34
CA LEU A 448 5.27 16.50 -6.02
C LEU A 448 5.92 17.63 -5.21
N LEU A 449 5.45 17.83 -3.98
CA LEU A 449 6.06 18.74 -3.01
C LEU A 449 6.62 17.96 -1.82
N LEU A 450 7.91 18.15 -1.52
CA LEU A 450 8.64 17.45 -0.46
C LEU A 450 9.17 18.42 0.59
N VAL A 451 8.76 18.24 1.85
CA VAL A 451 9.28 18.99 3.00
C VAL A 451 9.59 18.02 4.13
N GLY A 452 10.86 17.95 4.53
CA GLY A 452 11.39 16.97 5.48
C GLY A 452 12.84 16.61 5.14
N ARG A 453 13.32 15.49 5.69
CA ARG A 453 14.71 15.01 5.52
C ARG A 453 14.78 13.63 4.93
N ARG A 454 15.83 13.34 4.15
CA ARG A 454 16.04 12.03 3.52
C ARG A 454 14.81 11.59 2.72
N LEU A 455 14.36 12.48 1.82
CA LEU A 455 13.21 12.25 0.96
C LEU A 455 13.70 12.01 -0.47
N SER A 456 13.18 10.96 -1.11
CA SER A 456 13.61 10.52 -2.44
C SER A 456 12.50 10.67 -3.47
N ASP A 457 12.86 11.15 -4.65
CA ASP A 457 12.04 11.19 -5.86
C ASP A 457 12.81 10.49 -6.98
N ARG A 458 12.30 9.34 -7.46
CA ARG A 458 13.02 8.54 -8.45
C ARG A 458 12.13 7.79 -9.42
N GLY A 459 12.47 7.82 -10.70
CA GLY A 459 11.74 7.09 -11.74
C GLY A 459 10.27 7.49 -11.93
N ASN A 460 9.82 8.61 -11.35
CA ASN A 460 8.45 9.08 -11.53
C ASN A 460 8.27 9.76 -12.89
N LEU A 461 7.08 9.62 -13.47
CA LEU A 461 6.70 10.17 -14.76
C LEU A 461 5.63 11.23 -14.60
N THR A 462 5.62 12.22 -15.49
CA THR A 462 4.53 13.20 -15.60
C THR A 462 3.82 13.04 -16.93
N SER A 463 2.49 13.05 -16.90
CA SER A 463 1.62 12.96 -18.05
C SER A 463 0.61 14.11 -18.10
N ALA A 464 0.16 14.44 -19.30
CA ALA A 464 -0.95 15.35 -19.55
C ALA A 464 -1.76 14.83 -20.74
N SER A 465 -3.09 14.89 -20.66
CA SER A 465 -3.99 14.45 -21.73
C SER A 465 -3.68 13.04 -22.28
N GLY A 466 -3.29 12.11 -21.40
CA GLY A 466 -2.98 10.72 -21.74
C GLY A 466 -1.60 10.49 -22.38
N SER A 467 -0.77 11.52 -22.53
CA SER A 467 0.61 11.41 -23.02
C SER A 467 1.62 11.66 -21.92
N ILE A 468 2.68 10.85 -21.85
CA ILE A 468 3.85 11.15 -21.00
C ILE A 468 4.54 12.39 -21.58
N ILE A 469 4.68 13.42 -20.76
CA ILE A 469 5.29 14.70 -21.14
C ILE A 469 6.66 14.91 -20.48
N SER A 470 6.98 14.13 -19.44
CA SER A 470 8.28 14.15 -18.78
C SER A 470 8.59 12.81 -18.11
N ASN A 471 9.86 12.41 -18.14
CA ASN A 471 10.38 11.26 -17.40
C ASN A 471 10.90 11.63 -15.99
N THR A 472 10.58 12.84 -15.54
CA THR A 472 10.79 13.34 -14.18
C THR A 472 9.56 14.09 -13.71
N SER A 473 9.27 14.03 -12.42
CA SER A 473 8.27 14.86 -11.77
C SER A 473 8.68 16.35 -11.80
N GLY A 474 7.68 17.23 -11.90
CA GLY A 474 7.84 18.65 -11.59
C GLY A 474 7.78 18.85 -10.09
N THR A 475 8.94 18.91 -9.43
CA THR A 475 9.01 19.15 -7.99
C THR A 475 8.79 20.63 -7.66
N GLY A 476 8.00 20.92 -6.63
CA GLY A 476 7.87 22.27 -6.09
C GLY A 476 9.12 22.73 -5.31
N THR A 477 9.06 23.92 -4.71
CA THR A 477 10.13 24.41 -3.82
C THR A 477 10.24 23.51 -2.59
N ASN A 478 11.25 22.63 -2.57
CA ASN A 478 11.52 21.72 -1.47
C ASN A 478 12.33 22.44 -0.39
N SER A 479 11.64 22.99 0.61
CA SER A 479 12.26 23.72 1.70
C SER A 479 11.43 23.63 2.97
N CYS A 480 12.09 23.58 4.13
CA CYS A 480 11.41 23.79 5.40
C CYS A 480 11.21 25.26 5.74
N THR A 481 11.77 26.20 4.97
CA THR A 481 11.60 27.64 5.22
C THR A 481 10.11 27.98 5.24
N GLY A 482 9.66 28.61 6.33
CA GLY A 482 8.24 28.93 6.54
C GLY A 482 7.43 27.85 7.25
N TYR A 483 8.04 26.70 7.59
CA TYR A 483 7.46 25.69 8.46
C TYR A 483 8.05 25.76 9.87
N SER A 484 7.29 25.28 10.85
CA SER A 484 7.73 25.13 12.25
C SER A 484 8.69 23.94 12.42
N LEU A 485 9.74 23.86 11.60
CA LEU A 485 10.75 22.81 11.62
C LEU A 485 12.14 23.44 11.75
N THR A 486 13.00 22.82 12.55
CA THR A 486 14.40 23.22 12.64
C THR A 486 15.17 22.77 11.40
N ASN A 487 16.31 23.40 11.12
CA ASN A 487 17.13 23.08 9.94
C ASN A 487 17.60 21.62 9.87
N SER A 488 17.65 20.90 11.00
CA SER A 488 18.01 19.47 11.04
C SER A 488 16.93 18.54 10.45
N TRP A 489 15.76 19.09 10.13
CA TRP A 489 14.67 18.41 9.43
C TRP A 489 14.67 18.67 7.91
N CYS A 490 15.68 19.34 7.38
CA CYS A 490 15.67 19.83 6.01
C CYS A 490 16.71 19.12 5.17
N GLY A 491 16.24 18.27 4.26
CA GLY A 491 17.10 17.46 3.41
C GLY A 491 17.95 16.45 4.21
N PRO A 492 18.87 15.72 3.55
CA PRO A 492 19.09 15.76 2.11
C PRO A 492 17.85 15.32 1.33
N TYR A 493 17.71 15.83 0.10
CA TYR A 493 16.70 15.40 -0.85
C TYR A 493 17.41 14.64 -1.97
N TYR A 494 16.93 13.45 -2.31
CA TYR A 494 17.47 12.62 -3.40
C TYR A 494 16.51 12.73 -4.59
N LEU A 495 16.64 13.80 -5.37
CA LEU A 495 15.67 14.17 -6.41
C LEU A 495 16.07 13.69 -7.79
N ASN A 496 15.07 13.41 -8.64
CA ASN A 496 15.22 13.06 -10.05
C ASN A 496 16.21 11.90 -10.30
N MET A 497 16.25 10.96 -9.37
CA MET A 497 17.10 9.78 -9.50
C MET A 497 16.48 8.82 -10.54
N PRO A 498 17.29 8.03 -11.27
CA PRO A 498 16.76 7.06 -12.22
C PRO A 498 15.88 6.01 -11.53
N ALA A 499 14.96 5.43 -12.29
CA ALA A 499 14.19 4.28 -11.84
C ALA A 499 15.15 3.14 -11.45
N ARG A 500 14.84 2.45 -10.36
CA ARG A 500 15.61 1.27 -9.95
C ARG A 500 15.14 0.06 -10.75
N THR A 501 16.07 -0.55 -11.48
CA THR A 501 15.77 -1.74 -12.26
C THR A 501 15.60 -2.96 -11.35
N PRO A 502 14.56 -3.78 -11.58
CA PRO A 502 14.40 -5.02 -10.84
C PRO A 502 15.56 -5.97 -11.06
N ASN A 503 16.05 -6.57 -9.98
CA ASN A 503 17.01 -7.65 -10.03
C ASN A 503 16.47 -8.81 -9.18
N TRP A 504 15.63 -9.65 -9.80
CA TRP A 504 14.88 -10.67 -9.08
C TRP A 504 15.77 -11.80 -8.55
N PRO A 505 15.52 -12.28 -7.32
CA PRO A 505 16.17 -13.44 -6.71
C PRO A 505 15.77 -14.79 -7.33
#